data_AF-A0A416FGW7-F1
#
_entry.id   AF-A0A416FGW7-F1
#
_cell.length_a   1.000
_cell.length_b   1.000
_cell.length_c   1.000
_cell.angle_alpha   90.00
_cell.angle_beta   90.00
_cell.angle_gamma   90.00
#
_symmetry.space_group_name_H-M   'P 1'
#
loop_
_entity.id
_entity.type
_entity.pdbx_description
1 polymer ?
#
loop_
_entity_poly.entity_id
_entity_poly.type
_entity_poly.pdbx_seq_one_letter_code
_entity_poly.pdbx_strand_id
1 'polypeptide(L)'
;MPIFMEEDHASEKIEKMKIHYAGAELVFKTEQSPIVQEAYLEEQKKKGRVLWGNAILYSSRVPLAGGHSDDISLLENPAQGWGWLAQKGFDIIQTDWTMHCVNYLRENNYRK
;
A
#
# COMPACT_ATOMS: atom_id res chain seq x y z
N MET A 1 10.94 -8.77 1.54
CA MET A 1 9.55 -8.42 1.23
C MET A 1 9.39 -8.60 -0.27
N PRO A 2 8.58 -9.55 -0.77
CA PRO A 2 8.24 -9.65 -2.19
C PRO A 2 7.38 -8.46 -2.64
N ILE A 3 7.37 -8.22 -3.95
CA ILE A 3 6.48 -7.27 -4.62
C ILE A 3 5.44 -8.10 -5.38
N PHE A 4 4.16 -7.84 -5.14
CA PHE A 4 3.04 -8.43 -5.87
C PHE A 4 2.43 -7.39 -6.79
N MET A 5 2.35 -7.74 -8.08
CA MET A 5 1.80 -6.88 -9.12
C MET A 5 0.48 -7.50 -9.58
N GLU A 6 -0.63 -6.84 -9.25
CA GLU A 6 -2.03 -7.27 -9.47
C GLU A 6 -2.47 -8.56 -8.75
N GLU A 7 -1.62 -9.58 -8.71
CA GLU A 7 -1.94 -10.91 -8.20
C GLU A 7 -0.80 -11.46 -7.33
N ASP A 8 -1.17 -12.26 -6.33
CA ASP A 8 -0.23 -12.95 -5.45
C ASP A 8 -0.04 -14.40 -5.88
N HIS A 9 1.07 -14.68 -6.57
CA HIS A 9 1.43 -16.02 -7.04
C HIS A 9 2.55 -16.67 -6.22
N ALA A 10 3.06 -16.01 -5.19
CA ALA A 10 4.28 -16.45 -4.51
C ALA A 10 4.13 -16.63 -3.00
N SER A 11 3.11 -16.09 -2.36
CA SER A 11 2.92 -16.24 -0.91
C SER A 11 2.96 -17.69 -0.47
N GLU A 12 2.22 -18.60 -1.11
CA GLU A 12 2.23 -20.03 -0.73
C GLU A 12 3.61 -20.68 -0.85
N LYS A 13 4.39 -20.29 -1.86
CA LYS A 13 5.74 -20.79 -2.06
C LYS A 13 6.67 -20.26 -0.98
N ILE A 14 6.55 -18.96 -0.67
CA ILE A 14 7.37 -18.27 0.34
C ILE A 14 7.06 -18.79 1.75
N GLU A 15 5.80 -19.03 2.08
CA GLU A 15 5.36 -19.62 3.36
C GLU A 15 6.01 -20.97 3.66
N LYS A 16 6.35 -21.75 2.61
CA LYS A 16 7.02 -23.06 2.73
C LYS A 16 8.54 -22.95 2.85
N MET A 17 9.12 -21.76 2.67
CA MET A 17 10.55 -21.53 2.81
C MET A 17 10.94 -21.32 4.28
N LYS A 18 12.19 -21.64 4.62
CA LYS A 18 12.76 -21.37 5.94
C LYS A 18 13.21 -19.91 6.05
N ILE A 19 12.29 -18.97 5.86
CA ILE A 19 12.54 -17.52 5.95
C ILE A 19 11.45 -16.83 6.79
N HIS A 20 11.76 -15.65 7.32
CA HIS A 20 10.76 -14.81 7.97
C HIS A 20 10.05 -13.94 6.95
N TYR A 21 8.87 -14.40 6.52
CA TYR A 21 8.04 -13.67 5.58
C TYR A 21 7.25 -12.56 6.29
N ALA A 22 7.84 -11.37 6.36
CA ALA A 22 7.31 -10.26 7.16
C ALA A 22 6.12 -9.52 6.54
N GLY A 23 5.91 -9.59 5.22
CA GLY A 23 4.98 -8.70 4.53
C GLY A 23 5.21 -8.64 3.03
N ALA A 24 4.44 -7.85 2.31
CA ALA A 24 4.55 -7.66 0.87
C ALA A 24 4.33 -6.19 0.46
N GLU A 25 4.98 -5.79 -0.63
CA GLU A 25 4.65 -4.56 -1.36
C GLU A 25 3.58 -4.90 -2.40
N LEU A 26 2.51 -4.11 -2.42
CA LEU A 26 1.38 -4.31 -3.33
C LEU A 26 1.36 -3.22 -4.38
N VAL A 27 1.43 -3.63 -5.65
CA VAL A 27 1.41 -2.75 -6.82
C VAL A 27 0.20 -3.10 -7.66
N PHE A 28 -0.70 -2.14 -7.85
CA PHE A 28 -1.96 -2.37 -8.53
C PHE A 28 -2.37 -1.14 -9.35
N LYS A 29 -2.94 -1.39 -10.53
CA LYS A 29 -3.38 -0.34 -11.46
C LYS A 29 -4.73 0.26 -11.09
N THR A 30 -5.62 -0.52 -10.48
CA THR A 30 -6.96 -0.08 -10.10
C THR A 30 -7.40 -0.67 -8.76
N GLU A 31 -8.41 -0.06 -8.14
CA GLU A 31 -8.98 -0.54 -6.88
C GLU A 31 -9.68 -1.92 -7.00
N GLN A 32 -9.87 -2.44 -8.21
CA GLN A 32 -10.49 -3.76 -8.45
C GLN A 32 -9.47 -4.91 -8.42
N SER A 33 -8.19 -4.59 -8.24
CA SER A 33 -7.11 -5.59 -8.21
C SER A 33 -7.33 -6.60 -7.07
N PRO A 34 -7.17 -7.91 -7.30
CA PRO A 34 -7.36 -8.95 -6.28
C PRO A 34 -6.56 -8.71 -5.00
N ILE A 35 -5.32 -8.20 -5.13
CA ILE A 35 -4.42 -7.96 -4.00
C ILE A 35 -4.78 -6.75 -3.14
N VAL A 36 -5.77 -5.94 -3.52
CA VAL A 36 -6.25 -4.79 -2.72
C VAL A 36 -7.70 -4.94 -2.26
N GLN A 37 -8.31 -6.11 -2.50
CA GLN A 37 -9.63 -6.43 -1.97
C GLN A 37 -9.56 -6.69 -0.47
N GLU A 38 -10.61 -6.29 0.25
CA GLU A 38 -10.67 -6.38 1.72
C GLU A 38 -10.39 -7.80 2.24
N ALA A 39 -10.95 -8.82 1.58
CA ALA A 39 -10.72 -10.22 1.94
C ALA A 39 -9.23 -10.61 1.88
N TYR A 40 -8.49 -10.16 0.85
CA TYR A 40 -7.06 -10.40 0.73
C TYR A 40 -6.30 -9.65 1.84
N LEU A 41 -6.56 -8.34 1.98
CA LEU A 41 -5.86 -7.51 2.98
C LEU A 41 -6.05 -8.04 4.40
N GLU A 42 -7.27 -8.45 4.76
CA GLU A 42 -7.56 -9.07 6.05
C GLU A 42 -6.82 -10.39 6.26
N GLU A 43 -6.76 -11.25 5.24
CA GLU A 43 -6.03 -12.52 5.32
C GLU A 43 -4.54 -12.27 5.59
N GLN A 44 -3.93 -11.32 4.88
CA GLN A 44 -2.54 -10.96 5.08
C GLN A 44 -2.29 -10.45 6.51
N LYS A 45 -3.18 -9.58 7.02
CA LYS A 45 -3.10 -9.06 8.39
C LYS A 45 -3.28 -10.15 9.45
N LYS A 46 -4.23 -11.08 9.26
CA LYS A 46 -4.41 -12.24 10.15
C LYS A 46 -3.15 -13.11 10.21
N LYS A 47 -2.38 -13.18 9.12
CA LYS A 47 -1.07 -13.84 9.06
C LYS A 47 0.08 -13.00 9.66
N GLY A 48 -0.20 -11.82 10.22
CA GLY A 48 0.80 -10.93 10.81
C GLY A 48 1.69 -10.23 9.79
N ARG A 49 1.23 -10.08 8.54
CA ARG A 49 2.00 -9.49 7.45
C ARG A 49 1.85 -7.97 7.44
N VAL A 50 2.98 -7.30 7.22
CA VAL A 50 3.06 -5.87 6.95
C VAL A 50 2.74 -5.60 5.49
N LEU A 51 1.85 -4.65 5.21
CA LEU A 51 1.46 -4.27 3.86
C LEU A 51 2.07 -2.92 3.48
N TRP A 52 2.76 -2.89 2.34
CA TRP A 52 3.42 -1.70 1.81
C TRP A 52 2.69 -1.21 0.56
N GLY A 53 2.28 0.06 0.58
CA GLY A 53 1.65 0.77 -0.54
C GLY A 53 2.51 1.94 -1.04
N ASN A 54 2.39 2.27 -2.32
CA ASN A 54 3.21 3.27 -2.98
C ASN A 54 2.39 4.49 -3.44
N ALA A 55 2.58 5.63 -2.79
CA ALA A 55 2.04 6.91 -3.23
C ALA A 55 2.95 7.62 -4.27
N ILE A 56 4.22 7.22 -4.35
CA ILE A 56 5.15 7.73 -5.35
C ILE A 56 4.67 7.44 -6.79
N LEU A 57 5.07 8.30 -7.71
CA LEU A 57 4.88 8.10 -9.14
C LEU A 57 6.21 7.77 -9.81
N TYR A 58 6.42 6.50 -10.17
CA TYR A 58 7.63 6.09 -10.91
C TYR A 58 7.61 6.56 -12.37
N SER A 59 6.42 6.55 -12.97
CA SER A 59 6.15 7.05 -14.32
C SER A 59 4.67 7.36 -14.41
N SER A 60 4.28 8.46 -15.08
CA SER A 60 2.87 8.80 -15.33
C SER A 60 2.07 7.72 -16.08
N ARG A 61 2.73 6.67 -16.57
CA ARG A 61 2.14 5.55 -17.30
C ARG A 61 1.79 4.34 -16.42
N VAL A 62 2.29 4.27 -15.19
CA VAL A 62 2.09 3.09 -14.32
C VAL A 62 1.61 3.55 -12.95
N PRO A 63 0.29 3.47 -12.68
CA PRO A 63 -0.24 3.65 -11.34
C PRO A 63 0.31 2.55 -10.43
N LEU A 64 0.96 2.93 -9.33
CA LEU A 64 1.50 1.97 -8.36
C LEU A 64 0.50 1.60 -7.27
N ALA A 65 -0.51 2.46 -7.05
CA ALA A 65 -1.57 2.24 -6.08
C ALA A 65 -2.91 2.77 -6.60
N GLY A 66 -3.38 2.31 -7.77
CA GLY A 66 -4.74 2.62 -8.24
C GLY A 66 -5.01 4.08 -8.62
N GLY A 67 -3.97 4.93 -8.65
CA GLY A 67 -4.10 6.39 -8.80
C GLY A 67 -4.01 7.18 -7.49
N HIS A 68 -3.91 6.51 -6.34
CA HIS A 68 -3.72 7.14 -5.03
C HIS A 68 -2.27 7.59 -4.83
N SER A 69 -1.95 8.79 -5.31
CA SER A 69 -0.57 9.29 -5.42
C SER A 69 -0.25 10.49 -4.53
N ASP A 70 1.03 10.86 -4.51
CA ASP A 70 1.53 12.11 -3.94
C ASP A 70 0.90 13.34 -4.62
N ASP A 71 0.73 13.32 -5.94
CA ASP A 71 0.10 14.43 -6.68
C ASP A 71 -1.36 14.65 -6.23
N ILE A 72 -2.15 13.57 -6.12
CA ILE A 72 -3.52 13.65 -5.59
C ILE A 72 -3.49 14.17 -4.15
N SER A 73 -2.52 13.72 -3.35
CA SER A 73 -2.43 14.12 -1.95
C SER A 73 -2.09 15.60 -1.78
N LEU A 74 -1.26 16.16 -2.65
CA LEU A 74 -0.76 17.53 -2.54
C LEU A 74 -1.64 18.56 -3.26
N LEU A 75 -2.12 18.20 -4.45
CA LEU A 75 -2.78 19.15 -5.36
C LEU A 75 -4.30 19.09 -5.27
N GLU A 76 -4.86 17.97 -4.81
CA GLU A 76 -6.30 17.77 -4.72
C GLU A 76 -6.74 17.56 -3.28
N ASN A 77 -6.68 16.34 -2.77
CA ASN A 77 -7.11 15.98 -1.43
C ASN A 77 -6.25 14.86 -0.85
N PRO A 78 -5.51 15.12 0.25
CA PRO A 78 -4.75 14.09 0.98
C PRO A 78 -5.55 12.83 1.32
N ALA A 79 -6.86 12.95 1.56
CA ALA A 79 -7.73 11.81 1.85
C ALA A 79 -7.90 10.84 0.67
N GLN A 80 -7.74 11.33 -0.57
CA GLN A 80 -7.87 10.51 -1.78
C GLN A 80 -6.55 9.87 -2.21
N GLY A 81 -5.41 10.32 -1.66
CA GLY A 81 -4.10 9.70 -1.86
C GLY A 81 -3.64 8.95 -0.61
N TRP A 82 -2.81 9.58 0.23
CA TRP A 82 -2.30 8.96 1.47
C TRP A 82 -3.39 8.45 2.40
N GLY A 83 -4.50 9.20 2.54
CA GLY A 83 -5.62 8.80 3.40
C GLY A 83 -6.31 7.53 2.92
N TRP A 84 -6.41 7.33 1.60
CA TRP A 84 -6.99 6.10 1.06
C TRP A 84 -6.10 4.89 1.40
N LEU A 85 -4.78 5.02 1.24
CA LEU A 85 -3.83 3.97 1.63
C LEU A 85 -3.90 3.66 3.13
N ALA A 86 -3.96 4.70 3.96
CA ALA A 86 -4.10 4.55 5.40
C ALA A 86 -5.44 3.90 5.80
N GLN A 87 -6.54 4.27 5.13
CA GLN A 87 -7.88 3.72 5.38
C GLN A 87 -8.00 2.25 4.94
N LYS A 88 -7.38 1.88 3.81
CA LYS A 88 -7.22 0.46 3.42
C LYS A 88 -6.34 -0.31 4.40
N GLY A 89 -5.59 0.41 5.22
CA GLY A 89 -4.80 -0.12 6.30
C GLY A 89 -3.47 -0.69 5.83
N PHE A 90 -2.85 -0.05 4.85
CA PHE A 90 -1.42 -0.23 4.59
C PHE A 90 -0.61 0.23 5.80
N ASP A 91 0.37 -0.56 6.18
CA ASP A 91 1.24 -0.29 7.33
C ASP A 91 2.43 0.61 6.96
N ILE A 92 2.85 0.54 5.69
CA ILE A 92 3.91 1.35 5.10
C ILE A 92 3.35 2.10 3.90
N ILE A 93 3.58 3.42 3.87
CA ILE A 93 3.35 4.27 2.70
C ILE A 93 4.70 4.80 2.22
N GLN A 94 5.08 4.44 1.00
CA GLN A 94 6.23 5.03 0.32
C GLN A 94 5.79 6.30 -0.43
N THR A 95 6.44 7.42 -0.15
CA THR A 95 6.11 8.77 -0.65
C THR A 95 7.40 9.59 -0.80
N ASP A 96 7.46 10.48 -1.79
CA ASP A 96 8.54 11.45 -1.93
C ASP A 96 8.35 12.66 -0.99
N TRP A 97 7.18 12.78 -0.35
CA TRP A 97 6.75 13.92 0.46
C TRP A 97 6.55 13.55 1.93
N THR A 98 7.54 12.85 2.48
CA THR A 98 7.52 12.26 3.83
C THR A 98 6.99 13.19 4.92
N MET A 99 7.44 14.45 4.98
CA MET A 99 6.98 15.39 6.01
C MET A 99 5.47 15.71 5.89
N HIS A 100 4.99 15.96 4.67
CA HIS A 100 3.58 16.27 4.42
C HIS A 100 2.69 15.07 4.73
N CYS A 101 3.11 13.88 4.29
CA CYS A 101 2.42 12.64 4.58
C CYS A 101 2.35 12.36 6.09
N VAL A 102 3.48 12.46 6.81
CA VAL A 102 3.49 12.24 8.27
C VAL A 102 2.61 13.23 9.02
N ASN A 103 2.63 14.51 8.63
CA ASN A 103 1.75 15.51 9.25
C ASN A 103 0.28 15.17 9.03
N TYR A 104 -0.11 14.89 7.78
CA TYR A 104 -1.47 14.48 7.44
C TYR A 104 -1.92 13.24 8.24
N LEU A 105 -1.09 12.18 8.29
CA LEU A 105 -1.42 10.95 9.00
C LEU A 105 -1.59 11.16 10.51
N ARG A 106 -0.82 12.07 11.12
CA ARG A 106 -0.93 12.42 12.55
C ARG A 106 -2.18 13.23 12.84
N GLU A 107 -2.44 14.27 12.04
CA GLU A 107 -3.63 15.12 12.17
C GLU A 107 -4.93 14.31 12.05
N ASN A 108 -4.90 13.21 11.29
CA ASN A 108 -6.04 12.33 11.06
C ASN A 108 -6.00 11.03 11.89
N ASN A 109 -5.12 10.93 12.89
CA ASN A 109 -4.99 9.78 13.80
C ASN A 109 -4.68 8.42 13.14
N TYR A 110 -4.19 8.41 11.90
CA TYR A 110 -3.64 7.22 11.25
C TYR A 110 -2.25 6.84 11.78
N ARG A 111 -1.53 7.83 12.35
CA ARG A 111 -0.21 7.65 12.94
C ARG A 111 -0.15 8.33 14.30
N LYS A 112 0.32 7.59 15.31
CA LYS A 112 0.56 8.12 16.67
C LYS A 112 1.87 8.92 16.75
#